data_AF-A0ABD0RTZ5-F1
#
_entry.id   AF-A0ABD0RTZ5-F1
#
_cell.length_a   1.000
_cell.length_b   1.000
_cell.length_c   1.000
_cell.angle_alpha   90.00
_cell.angle_beta   90.00
_cell.angle_gamma   90.00
#
_symmetry.space_group_name_H-M   'P 1'
#
loop_
_entity.id
_entity.type
_entity.pdbx_description
1 polymer ?
#
loop_
_entity_poly.entity_id
_entity_poly.type
_entity_poly.pdbx_seq_one_letter_code
_entity_poly.pdbx_strand_id
1 'polypeptide(L)' 'AVHGDTARLLSTECADTQPQCLQFWYHMYGSSWTMGLSVYLLQYGNVAKEVWRMRENQGNMWHLARVDLRPEV' A
#
# COMPACT_ATOMS: atom_id res chain seq x y z
N ALA A 1 -15.94 16.53 -7.02
CA ALA A 1 -15.16 15.48 -7.70
C ALA A 1 -15.78 14.15 -7.35
N VAL A 2 -16.12 13.31 -8.32
CA VAL A 2 -16.60 11.95 -8.02
C VAL A 2 -15.37 11.16 -7.58
N HIS A 3 -15.26 10.91 -6.28
CA HIS A 3 -14.24 10.04 -5.75
C HIS A 3 -14.47 8.64 -6.35
N GLY A 4 -13.42 8.02 -6.90
CA GLY A 4 -13.50 6.61 -7.28
C GLY A 4 -13.70 5.74 -6.03
N ASP A 5 -14.33 4.58 -6.20
CA ASP A 5 -14.52 3.65 -5.09
C ASP A 5 -13.18 3.13 -4.57
N THR A 6 -13.11 2.91 -3.25
CA THR A 6 -11.93 2.32 -2.62
C THR A 6 -12.15 0.84 -2.37
N ALA A 7 -11.26 0.00 -2.91
CA ALA A 7 -11.16 -1.40 -2.52
C ALA A 7 -10.07 -1.58 -1.46
N ARG A 8 -10.27 -2.51 -0.53
CA ARG A 8 -9.31 -2.82 0.53
C ARG A 8 -9.00 -4.32 0.53
N LEU A 9 -7.71 -4.65 0.52
CA LEU A 9 -7.21 -5.99 0.79
C LEU A 9 -6.53 -5.96 2.16
N LEU A 10 -6.88 -6.90 3.03
CA LEU A 10 -6.30 -7.05 4.36
C LEU A 10 -5.54 -8.38 4.40
N SER A 11 -4.29 -8.33 4.86
CA SER A 11 -3.53 -9.54 5.15
C SER A 11 -4.06 -10.21 6.43
N THR A 12 -3.63 -11.45 6.66
CA THR A 12 -3.67 -12.01 8.01
C THR A 12 -2.78 -11.20 8.95
N GLU A 13 -3.03 -11.31 10.24
CA GLU A 13 -2.16 -10.74 11.26
C GLU A 13 -0.75 -11.35 11.17
N CYS A 14 0.27 -10.50 11.24
CA CYS A 14 1.67 -10.91 11.32
C CYS A 14 2.14 -10.73 12.76
N ALA A 15 2.39 -11.84 13.46
CA ALA A 15 2.83 -11.83 14.86
C ALA A 15 4.33 -11.51 15.04
N ASP A 16 5.07 -11.33 13.94
CA ASP A 16 6.48 -11.01 13.97
C ASP A 16 6.69 -9.51 14.16
N THR A 17 7.43 -9.16 15.22
CA THR A 17 7.71 -7.78 15.62
C THR A 17 9.03 -7.25 15.06
N GLN A 18 9.76 -8.05 14.27
CA GLN A 18 11.01 -7.62 13.66
C GLN A 18 10.77 -6.70 12.44
N PRO A 19 11.78 -5.92 12.04
CA PRO A 19 11.74 -5.19 10.78
C PRO A 19 11.55 -6.14 9.59
N GLN A 20 10.60 -5.84 8.72
CA GLN A 20 10.27 -6.65 7.56
C GLN A 20 10.29 -5.82 6.27
N CYS A 21 10.40 -6.51 5.13
CA CYS A 21 10.31 -5.88 3.80
C CYS A 21 9.14 -6.50 3.03
N LEU A 22 8.05 -5.75 2.89
CA LEU A 22 6.95 -6.14 2.01
C LEU A 22 7.34 -5.86 0.56
N GLN A 23 7.25 -6.89 -0.28
CA GLN A 23 7.50 -6.79 -1.72
C GLN A 23 6.25 -7.18 -2.49
N PHE A 24 5.86 -6.35 -3.45
CA PHE A 24 4.73 -6.63 -4.32
C PHE A 24 4.92 -5.97 -5.68
N TRP A 25 4.30 -6.57 -6.69
CA TRP A 25 4.22 -6.00 -8.02
C TRP A 25 2.93 -5.20 -8.17
N TYR A 26 3.00 -4.04 -8.82
CA TYR A 26 1.85 -3.24 -9.18
C TYR A 26 1.96 -2.74 -10.63
N HIS A 27 0.82 -2.53 -11.27
CA HIS A 27 0.71 -1.99 -12.62
C HIS A 27 -0.34 -0.88 -12.61
N MET A 28 0.09 0.37 -12.77
CA MET A 28 -0.76 1.55 -12.66
C MET A 28 -0.68 2.37 -13.95
N TYR A 29 -1.55 2.04 -14.91
CA TYR A 29 -1.61 2.70 -16.21
C TYR A 29 -3.03 3.22 -16.48
N GLY A 30 -3.14 4.51 -16.78
CA GLY A 30 -4.43 5.15 -17.04
C GLY A 30 -4.36 6.67 -16.87
N SER A 31 -5.44 7.37 -17.24
CA SER A 31 -5.52 8.84 -17.23
C SER A 31 -6.15 9.45 -15.97
N SER A 32 -6.59 8.62 -15.02
CA SER A 32 -7.25 9.11 -13.81
C SER A 32 -6.25 9.67 -12.80
N TRP A 33 -6.37 10.97 -12.51
CA TRP A 33 -5.61 11.65 -11.45
C TRP A 33 -5.96 11.16 -10.04
N THR A 34 -7.07 10.44 -9.87
CA THR A 34 -7.48 9.85 -8.58
C THR A 34 -7.01 8.41 -8.39
N MET A 35 -6.38 7.80 -9.41
CA MET A 35 -5.84 6.44 -9.30
C MET A 35 -4.71 6.42 -8.26
N GLY A 36 -4.79 5.48 -7.32
CA GLY A 36 -3.77 5.36 -6.28
C GLY A 36 -3.80 4.01 -5.60
N LEU A 37 -2.64 3.60 -5.11
CA LEU A 37 -2.45 2.42 -4.28
C LEU A 37 -1.70 2.86 -3.03
N SER A 38 -2.30 2.65 -1.86
CA SER A 38 -1.68 2.91 -0.56
C SER A 38 -1.52 1.60 0.20
N VAL A 39 -0.39 1.45 0.88
CA VAL A 39 -0.14 0.36 1.83
C VAL A 39 -0.18 0.94 3.22
N TYR A 40 -0.98 0.31 4.08
CA TYR A 40 -1.11 0.66 5.49
C TYR A 40 -0.58 -0.48 6.36
N LEU A 41 0.19 -0.13 7.39
CA LEU A 41 0.52 -1.03 8.47
C LEU A 41 -0.53 -0.84 9.58
N LEU A 42 -1.30 -1.89 9.86
CA LEU A 42 -2.24 -1.90 10.99
C LEU A 42 -1.48 -2.29 12.26
N GLN A 43 -1.52 -1.41 13.25
CA GLN A 43 -0.86 -1.57 14.55
C GLN A 43 -1.88 -1.79 15.67
N TYR A 44 -1.39 -2.08 16.88
CA TYR A 44 -2.21 -2.20 18.08
C TYR A 44 -3.17 -1.02 18.25
N GLY A 45 -4.39 -1.30 18.71
CA GLY A 45 -5.44 -0.28 18.82
C GLY A 45 -6.12 0.08 17.49
N ASN A 46 -5.96 -0.73 16.44
CA ASN A 46 -6.54 -0.52 15.10
C ASN A 46 -6.07 0.78 14.42
N VAL A 47 -4.85 1.23 14.74
CA VAL A 47 -4.25 2.39 14.10
C VAL A 47 -3.64 1.97 12.77
N ALA A 48 -4.12 2.55 11.67
CA ALA A 48 -3.59 2.31 10.33
C ALA A 48 -2.60 3.41 9.94
N LYS A 49 -1.32 3.07 9.84
CA LYS A 49 -0.24 3.98 9.42
C LYS A 49 0.05 3.80 7.94
N GLU A 50 -0.06 4.85 7.12
CA GLU A 50 0.37 4.80 5.72
C GLU A 50 1.90 4.65 5.66
N VAL A 51 2.37 3.55 5.07
CA VAL A 51 3.81 3.23 4.96
C VAL A 51 4.33 3.37 3.53
N TRP A 52 3.43 3.33 2.54
CA TRP A 52 3.77 3.52 1.14
C TRP A 52 2.56 3.99 0.36
N ARG A 53 2.78 4.80 -0.67
CA ARG A 53 1.74 5.22 -1.59
C ARG A 53 2.30 5.48 -2.97
N MET A 54 1.53 5.09 -3.98
CA MET A 54 1.72 5.53 -5.35
C MET A 54 0.43 6.13 -5.90
N ARG A 55 0.55 7.12 -6.79
CA ARG A 55 -0.57 7.84 -7.40
C ARG A 55 -0.38 7.97 -8.89
N GLU A 56 -1.47 8.21 -9.60
CA GLU A 56 -1.48 8.57 -11.02
C GLU A 56 -0.84 7.51 -11.92
N ASN A 57 -0.58 7.88 -13.17
CA ASN A 57 0.04 7.02 -14.16
C ASN A 57 1.51 6.75 -13.83
N GLN A 58 1.88 5.47 -13.76
CA GLN A 58 3.24 4.98 -13.55
C GLN A 58 3.86 4.41 -14.83
N GLY A 59 3.08 4.33 -15.91
CA GLY A 59 3.47 3.75 -17.19
C GLY A 59 2.83 2.39 -17.42
N ASN A 60 2.87 1.95 -18.69
CA ASN A 60 2.31 0.66 -19.11
C ASN A 60 3.32 -0.47 -18.88
N MET A 61 3.73 -0.66 -17.62
CA MET A 61 4.65 -1.70 -17.20
C MET A 61 4.43 -2.11 -15.74
N TRP A 62 4.92 -3.30 -15.38
CA TRP A 62 4.93 -3.77 -14.01
C TRP A 62 6.08 -3.12 -13.23
N HIS A 63 5.79 -2.71 -12.00
CA HIS A 63 6.75 -2.12 -11.08
C HIS A 63 6.85 -2.95 -9.81
N LEU A 64 8.07 -3.17 -9.34
CA LEU A 64 8.32 -3.80 -8.04
C LEU A 64 8.37 -2.74 -6.94
N ALA A 65 7.44 -2.79 -6.00
CA ALA A 65 7.52 -2.03 -4.76
C ALA A 65 8.28 -2.83 -3.70
N ARG A 66 9.06 -2.11 -2.90
CA ARG A 66 9.68 -2.62 -1.67
C ARG A 66 9.35 -1.63 -0.55
N VAL A 67 8.72 -2.11 0.51
CA VAL A 67 8.23 -1.29 1.61
C VAL A 67 8.82 -1.81 2.90
N ASP A 68 9.58 -0.97 3.58
CA ASP A 68 10.12 -1.28 4.90
C ASP A 68 9.01 -1.16 5.94
N LEU A 69 8.67 -2.28 6.57
CA LEU A 69 7.71 -2.37 7.66
C LEU A 69 8.48 -2.38 8.98
N ARG A 70 8.19 -1.39 9.82
CA ARG A 70 8.73 -1.29 11.18
C ARG A 70 7.56 -1.21 12.15
N PRO A 71 7.16 -2.34 12.75
CA PRO A 71 6.18 -2.33 13.83
C PRO A 71 6.67 -1.40 14.95
N GLU A 72 5.81 -0.48 15.38
CA GLU A 72 6.06 0.26 16.62
C GLU A 72 5.71 -0.69 17.77
N VAL A 73 6.69 -0.95 18.65
CA VAL A 73 6.53 -1.78 19.86
C VAL A 73 5.96 -0.93 20.99
#